data_AF-A0A7S3BMM4-F1
#
_entry.id   AF-A0A7S3BMM4-F1
#
_cell.length_a   1.000
_cell.length_b   1.000
_cell.length_c   1.000
_cell.angle_alpha   90.00
_cell.angle_beta   90.00
_cell.angle_gamma   90.00
#
_symmetry.space_group_name_H-M   'P 1'
#
loop_
_entity.id
_entity.type
_entity.pdbx_description
1 polymer ?
#
loop_
_entity_poly.entity_id
_entity_poly.type
_entity_poly.pdbx_seq_one_letter_code
_entity_poly.pdbx_strand_id
1 'polypeptide(L)'
;AMLEHSDVGVRNAAVEVLAKLDPSGLTQHAAVLSEQAEAMIAKLEHSDGDVRRAAVVTLGELEPSVLAQHVATIVAKLEHPDGRVRRAVVEVLVRLEPDVL
;
A
#
# COMPACT_ATOMS: atom_id res chain seq x y z
N ALA A 1 10.75 -1.95 33.61
CA ALA A 1 10.35 -2.06 32.18
C ALA A 1 9.89 -3.49 31.87
N MET A 2 9.11 -3.77 30.81
CA MET A 2 8.58 -5.13 30.52
C MET A 2 9.67 -6.23 30.36
N LEU A 3 10.94 -5.85 30.20
CA LEU A 3 12.08 -6.76 30.14
C LEU A 3 12.69 -7.12 31.52
N GLU A 4 12.25 -6.48 32.60
CA GLU A 4 12.72 -6.73 33.98
C GLU A 4 11.74 -7.57 34.81
N HIS A 5 10.69 -8.11 34.18
CA HIS A 5 9.66 -8.85 34.89
C HIS A 5 10.19 -10.22 35.36
N SER A 6 9.93 -10.59 36.62
CA SER A 6 10.46 -11.81 37.26
C SER A 6 10.00 -13.11 36.58
N ASP A 7 8.84 -13.05 35.93
CA ASP A 7 8.24 -14.18 35.21
C ASP A 7 8.91 -14.43 33.85
N VAL A 8 9.43 -15.65 33.65
CA VAL A 8 10.13 -16.08 32.43
C VAL A 8 9.19 -16.09 31.22
N GLY A 9 7.92 -16.44 31.40
CA GLY A 9 6.92 -16.48 30.32
C GLY A 9 6.57 -15.08 29.81
N VAL A 10 6.45 -14.12 30.72
CA VAL A 10 6.22 -12.70 30.36
C VAL A 10 7.42 -12.11 29.61
N ARG A 11 8.66 -12.45 30.01
CA ARG A 11 9.87 -12.00 29.29
C ARG A 11 9.94 -12.59 27.87
N ASN A 12 9.64 -13.88 27.72
CA ASN A 12 9.65 -14.53 26.41
C ASN A 12 8.56 -13.99 25.49
N ALA A 13 7.35 -13.76 26.00
CA ALA A 13 6.28 -13.16 25.22
C ALA A 13 6.61 -11.71 24.78
N ALA A 14 7.24 -10.92 25.65
CA ALA A 14 7.68 -9.56 25.30
C ALA A 14 8.78 -9.57 24.23
N VAL A 15 9.75 -10.49 24.32
CA VAL A 15 10.80 -10.68 23.29
C VAL A 15 10.21 -11.17 21.98
N GLU A 16 9.21 -12.05 22.03
CA GLU A 16 8.55 -12.59 20.83
C GLU A 16 7.67 -11.53 20.12
N VAL A 17 7.01 -10.66 20.89
CA VAL A 17 6.29 -9.49 20.34
C VAL A 17 7.27 -8.46 19.78
N LEU A 18 8.39 -8.20 20.44
CA LEU A 18 9.44 -7.32 19.94
C LEU A 18 10.15 -7.88 18.70
N ALA A 19 10.36 -9.20 18.62
CA ALA A 19 10.89 -9.87 17.43
C ALA A 19 9.87 -9.94 16.28
N LYS A 20 8.57 -9.95 16.57
CA LYS A 20 7.51 -9.74 15.55
C LYS A 20 7.40 -8.29 15.10
N LEU A 21 7.79 -7.35 15.95
CA LEU A 21 7.94 -5.92 15.66
C LEU A 21 9.32 -5.59 15.07
N ASP A 22 10.18 -6.59 14.80
CA ASP A 22 11.44 -6.34 14.10
C ASP A 22 11.17 -5.64 12.76
N PRO A 23 12.12 -4.85 12.26
CA PRO A 23 12.03 -4.22 10.94
C PRO A 23 11.75 -5.23 9.82
N SER A 24 12.01 -6.53 10.00
CA SER A 24 11.66 -7.60 9.06
C SER A 24 10.15 -7.84 8.93
N GLY A 25 9.36 -7.70 10.00
CA GLY A 25 7.89 -7.77 9.96
C GLY A 25 7.26 -6.55 9.28
N LEU A 26 7.83 -5.37 9.52
CA LEU A 26 7.51 -4.13 8.80
C LEU A 26 7.94 -4.18 7.34
N THR A 27 9.11 -4.77 7.04
CA THR A 27 9.61 -4.94 5.65
C THR A 27 8.76 -5.94 4.87
N GLN A 28 8.32 -7.03 5.50
CA GLN A 28 7.37 -7.96 4.88
C GLN A 28 6.00 -7.30 4.65
N HIS A 29 5.50 -6.51 5.60
CA HIS A 29 4.27 -5.75 5.40
C HIS A 29 4.38 -4.74 4.26
N ALA A 30 5.49 -4.00 4.20
CA ALA A 30 5.75 -3.06 3.12
C ALA A 30 5.84 -3.76 1.75
N ALA A 31 6.48 -4.93 1.68
CA ALA A 31 6.57 -5.72 0.44
C ALA A 31 5.20 -6.22 -0.02
N VAL A 32 4.38 -6.75 0.90
CA VAL A 32 3.01 -7.20 0.59
C VAL A 32 2.12 -6.03 0.16
N LEU A 33 2.25 -4.87 0.82
CA LEU A 33 1.54 -3.65 0.42
C LEU A 33 1.97 -3.14 -0.96
N SER A 34 3.26 -3.25 -1.29
CA SER A 34 3.80 -2.91 -2.61
C SER A 34 3.21 -3.82 -3.69
N GLU A 35 3.22 -5.15 -3.50
CA GLU A 35 2.61 -6.09 -4.45
C GLU A 35 1.09 -5.83 -4.61
N GLN A 36 0.39 -5.50 -3.51
CA GLN A 36 -1.01 -5.10 -3.58
C GLN A 36 -1.22 -3.80 -4.35
N ALA A 37 -0.35 -2.81 -4.18
CA ALA A 37 -0.40 -1.57 -4.95
C ALA A 37 -0.24 -1.86 -6.44
N GLU A 38 0.76 -2.66 -6.85
CA GLU A 38 0.95 -3.07 -8.24
C GLU A 38 -0.28 -3.80 -8.81
N ALA A 39 -0.84 -4.74 -8.05
CA ALA A 39 -2.04 -5.47 -8.46
C ALA A 39 -3.24 -4.54 -8.65
N MET A 40 -3.42 -3.53 -7.78
CA MET A 40 -4.49 -2.54 -7.94
C MET A 40 -4.24 -1.60 -9.12
N ILE A 41 -2.99 -1.20 -9.35
CA ILE A 41 -2.59 -0.39 -10.51
C ILE A 41 -2.89 -1.12 -11.81
N ALA A 42 -2.67 -2.44 -11.88
CA ALA A 42 -3.08 -3.25 -13.02
C ALA A 42 -4.62 -3.30 -13.19
N LYS A 43 -5.38 -3.34 -12.08
CA LYS A 43 -6.85 -3.33 -12.12
C LYS A 43 -7.45 -2.00 -12.59
N LEU A 44 -6.68 -0.91 -12.67
CA LEU A 44 -7.12 0.33 -13.32
C LEU A 44 -7.40 0.14 -14.82
N GLU A 45 -6.82 -0.88 -15.44
CA GLU A 45 -7.03 -1.25 -16.85
C GLU A 45 -8.10 -2.33 -17.04
N HIS A 46 -8.76 -2.76 -15.96
CA HIS A 46 -9.79 -3.79 -16.05
C HIS A 46 -10.99 -3.31 -16.87
N SER A 47 -11.63 -4.20 -17.63
CA SER A 47 -12.78 -3.87 -18.50
C SER A 47 -14.02 -3.46 -17.71
N ASP A 48 -14.26 -4.13 -16.58
CA ASP A 48 -15.31 -3.81 -15.62
C ASP A 48 -15.04 -2.49 -14.87
N GLY A 49 -16.02 -1.58 -14.89
CA GLY A 49 -15.93 -0.29 -14.22
C GLY A 49 -16.00 -0.35 -12.70
N ASP A 50 -16.68 -1.34 -12.13
CA ASP A 50 -16.75 -1.52 -10.68
C ASP A 50 -15.40 -2.00 -10.13
N VAL A 51 -14.71 -2.86 -10.89
CA VAL A 51 -13.35 -3.30 -10.57
C VAL A 51 -12.37 -2.13 -10.62
N ARG A 52 -12.45 -1.27 -11.65
CA ARG A 52 -11.62 -0.06 -11.71
C ARG A 52 -11.89 0.86 -10.52
N ARG A 53 -13.16 1.06 -10.17
CA ARG A 53 -13.54 1.92 -9.04
C ARG A 53 -13.04 1.36 -7.71
N ALA A 54 -13.16 0.05 -7.49
CA ALA A 54 -12.61 -0.60 -6.30
C ALA A 54 -11.09 -0.39 -6.20
N ALA A 55 -10.37 -0.56 -7.31
CA ALA A 55 -8.93 -0.31 -7.35
C ALA A 55 -8.57 1.15 -6.99
N VAL A 56 -9.31 2.13 -7.50
CA VAL A 56 -9.11 3.55 -7.14
C VAL A 56 -9.31 3.80 -5.65
N VAL A 57 -10.36 3.22 -5.06
CA VAL A 57 -10.64 3.36 -3.62
C VAL A 57 -9.53 2.71 -2.79
N THR A 58 -9.17 1.47 -3.09
CA THR A 58 -8.11 0.76 -2.37
C THR A 58 -6.76 1.49 -2.48
N LEU A 59 -6.39 1.98 -3.67
CA LEU A 59 -5.16 2.77 -3.83
C LEU A 59 -5.17 4.06 -3.02
N GLY A 60 -6.33 4.72 -2.85
CA GLY A 60 -6.44 5.91 -2.01
C GLY A 60 -6.40 5.63 -0.50
N GLU A 61 -6.51 4.38 -0.08
CA GLU A 61 -6.44 3.95 1.32
C GLU A 61 -5.05 3.39 1.70
N LEU A 62 -4.16 3.19 0.72
CA LEU A 62 -2.80 2.72 0.98
C LEU A 62 -1.93 3.83 1.59
N GLU A 63 -0.90 3.42 2.33
CA GLU A 63 0.06 4.36 2.90
C GLU A 63 0.79 5.18 1.81
N PRO A 64 0.94 6.50 2.00
CA PRO A 64 1.70 7.39 1.13
C PRO A 64 3.09 6.87 0.72
N SER A 65 3.80 6.25 1.68
CA SER A 65 5.15 5.70 1.50
C SER A 65 5.21 4.56 0.48
N VAL A 66 4.18 3.73 0.43
CA VAL A 66 4.06 2.62 -0.54
C VAL A 66 3.66 3.19 -1.90
N LEU A 67 2.69 4.11 -1.92
CA LEU A 67 2.23 4.73 -3.16
C LEU A 67 3.31 5.54 -3.86
N ALA A 68 4.17 6.24 -3.11
CA ALA A 68 5.29 7.03 -3.65
C ALA A 68 6.18 6.22 -4.61
N GLN A 69 6.40 4.93 -4.32
CA GLN A 69 7.20 4.04 -5.16
C GLN A 69 6.53 3.74 -6.52
N HIS A 70 5.21 3.91 -6.59
CA HIS A 70 4.39 3.55 -7.75
C HIS A 70 3.84 4.76 -8.51
N VAL A 71 4.08 5.99 -8.02
CA VAL A 71 3.61 7.23 -8.65
C VAL A 71 4.03 7.30 -10.12
N ALA A 72 5.27 6.96 -10.45
CA ALA A 72 5.75 6.98 -11.84
C ALA A 72 4.91 6.05 -12.75
N THR A 73 4.56 4.85 -12.26
CA THR A 73 3.71 3.90 -12.98
C THR A 73 2.27 4.40 -13.10
N ILE A 74 1.73 5.00 -12.05
CA ILE A 74 0.38 5.59 -12.06
C ILE A 74 0.33 6.74 -13.07
N VAL A 75 1.31 7.65 -13.04
CA VAL A 75 1.42 8.79 -13.96
C VAL A 75 1.56 8.34 -15.41
N ALA A 76 2.35 7.29 -15.69
CA ALA A 76 2.48 6.74 -17.05
C ALA A 76 1.13 6.28 -17.62
N LYS A 77 0.19 5.82 -16.78
CA LYS A 77 -1.15 5.41 -17.23
C LYS A 77 -2.06 6.59 -17.60
N LEU A 78 -1.65 7.84 -17.37
CA LEU A 78 -2.34 9.01 -17.93
C LEU A 78 -2.26 9.07 -19.46
N GLU A 79 -1.29 8.39 -20.08
CA GLU A 79 -1.16 8.30 -21.54
C GLU A 79 -1.93 7.11 -22.13
N HIS A 80 -2.64 6.34 -21.30
CA HIS A 80 -3.37 5.15 -21.75
C HIS A 80 -4.46 5.51 -22.80
N PRO A 81 -4.64 4.73 -23.88
CA PRO A 81 -5.58 5.06 -24.95
C PRO A 81 -7.04 5.10 -24.51
N ASP A 82 -7.43 4.25 -23.54
CA ASP A 82 -8.78 4.26 -22.96
C ASP A 82 -8.96 5.43 -21.98
N GLY A 83 -9.91 6.34 -22.29
CA GLY A 83 -10.24 7.48 -21.44
C GLY A 83 -10.84 7.11 -20.08
N ARG A 84 -11.41 5.91 -19.93
CA ARG A 84 -11.90 5.41 -18.64
C ARG A 84 -10.74 5.08 -17.71
N VAL A 85 -9.67 4.51 -18.26
CA VAL A 85 -8.43 4.24 -17.52
C VAL A 85 -7.78 5.55 -17.09
N ARG A 86 -7.63 6.51 -18.03
CA ARG A 86 -7.09 7.84 -17.71
C ARG A 86 -7.88 8.53 -16.59
N ARG A 87 -9.22 8.46 -16.63
CA ARG A 87 -10.07 9.01 -15.57
C ARG A 87 -9.82 8.34 -14.22
N ALA A 88 -9.76 7.01 -14.17
CA ALA A 88 -9.49 6.28 -12.94
C ALA A 88 -8.13 6.67 -12.34
N VAL A 89 -7.12 6.82 -13.19
CA VAL A 89 -5.78 7.27 -12.79
C VAL A 89 -5.81 8.68 -12.20
N VAL A 90 -6.50 9.63 -12.84
CA VAL A 90 -6.68 10.98 -12.28
C VAL A 90 -7.39 10.94 -10.93
N GLU A 91 -8.41 10.09 -10.76
CA GLU A 91 -9.10 9.93 -9.48
C GLU A 91 -8.16 9.38 -8.37
N VAL A 92 -7.18 8.53 -8.71
CA VAL A 92 -6.12 8.10 -7.77
C VAL A 92 -5.19 9.28 -7.45
N LEU A 93 -4.73 10.04 -8.45
CA LEU A 93 -3.83 11.17 -8.25
C LEU A 93 -4.45 12.30 -7.43
N VAL A 94 -5.76 12.53 -7.54
CA VAL A 94 -6.49 13.51 -6.70
C VAL A 94 -6.63 13.03 -5.26
N ARG A 95 -6.65 11.71 -5.04
CA ARG A 95 -6.72 11.11 -3.70
C ARG A 95 -5.37 11.02 -3.02
N LEU A 96 -4.29 10.94 -3.81
CA LEU A 96 -2.94 11.05 -3.29
C LEU A 96 -2.78 12.42 -2.64
N GLU A 97 -2.31 12.43 -1.38
CA GLU A 97 -1.99 13.67 -0.71
C GLU A 97 -0.92 14.43 -1.53
N PRO A 98 -0.98 15.76 -1.60
CA PRO A 98 -0.02 16.55 -2.37
C PRO A 98 1.43 16.32 -1.93
N ASP A 99 1.66 15.81 -0.72
CA ASP A 99 2.98 15.47 -0.21
C ASP A 99 3.60 14.21 -0.87
N VAL A 100 2.82 13.46 -1.65
CA VAL A 100 3.24 12.25 -2.39
C VAL A 100 3.55 12.53 -3.87
N LEU A 101 3.09 13.67 -4.39
CA LEU A 101 3.28 14.12 -5.78
C LEU A 101 4.51 15.03 -5.93
#